data_AF-A0A7S7TXW2-F1
#
_entry.id   AF-A0A7S7TXW2-F1
#
_cell.length_a   1.000
_cell.length_b   1.000
_cell.length_c   1.000
_cell.angle_alpha   90.00
_cell.angle_beta   90.00
_cell.angle_gamma   90.00
#
_symmetry.space_group_name_H-M   'P 1'
#
loop_
_entity.id
_entity.type
_entity.pdbx_description
1 polymer ?
#
loop_
_entity_poly.entity_id
_entity_poly.type
_entity_poly.pdbx_seq_one_letter_code
_entity_poly.pdbx_strand_id
1 'polypeptide(L)' 'MASKTQLDERIIQIRKECDEIIDRHVEELRKEFENIPAPNLRQDIELRARGCPCAQAMHVMGKTAELYGAE' A
#
# COMPACT_ATOMS: atom_id res chain seq x y z
N MET A 1 -7.40 -19.41 23.66
CA MET A 1 -6.91 -18.76 22.42
C MET A 1 -8.12 -18.09 21.79
N ALA A 2 -8.09 -16.78 21.57
CA ALA A 2 -9.21 -16.10 20.91
C ALA A 2 -9.42 -16.73 19.53
N SER A 3 -10.62 -17.23 19.26
CA SER A 3 -11.02 -17.66 17.92
C SER A 3 -10.77 -16.49 16.99
N LYS A 4 -9.88 -16.65 16.00
CA LYS A 4 -9.68 -15.65 14.94
C LYS A 4 -11.06 -15.34 14.38
N THR A 5 -11.49 -14.11 14.55
CA THR A 5 -12.76 -13.69 13.99
C THR A 5 -12.59 -13.72 12.47
N GLN A 6 -13.68 -13.99 11.73
CA GLN A 6 -13.67 -13.87 10.26
C GLN A 6 -13.15 -12.50 9.79
N LEU A 7 -13.30 -11.47 10.64
CA LEU A 7 -12.75 -10.15 10.40
C LEU A 7 -11.21 -10.13 10.45
N ASP A 8 -10.57 -10.83 11.39
CA ASP A 8 -9.09 -10.87 11.50
C ASP A 8 -8.46 -11.48 10.25
N GLU A 9 -9.04 -12.56 9.74
CA GLU A 9 -8.58 -13.22 8.51
C GLU A 9 -8.74 -12.32 7.30
N ARG A 10 -9.87 -11.60 7.21
CA ARG A 10 -10.10 -10.60 6.16
C ARG A 10 -9.11 -9.45 6.24
N ILE A 11 -8.80 -8.93 7.43
CA ILE A 11 -7.81 -7.85 7.61
C ILE A 11 -6.43 -8.31 7.15
N ILE A 12 -6.02 -9.54 7.52
CA ILE A 12 -4.73 -10.11 7.09
C ILE A 12 -4.68 -10.23 5.57
N GLN A 13 -5.76 -10.73 4.95
CA GLN A 13 -5.84 -10.91 3.51
C GLN A 13 -5.79 -9.57 2.76
N ILE A 14 -6.59 -8.60 3.19
CA ILE A 14 -6.58 -7.23 2.64
C ILE A 14 -5.19 -6.62 2.73
N ARG A 15 -4.49 -6.79 3.86
CA ARG A 15 -3.15 -6.25 4.02
C ARG A 15 -2.17 -6.82 3.00
N LYS A 16 -2.22 -8.12 2.74
CA LYS A 16 -1.38 -8.76 1.71
C LYS A 16 -1.68 -8.22 0.31
N GLU A 17 -2.96 -8.09 -0.03
CA GLU A 17 -3.37 -7.53 -1.33
C GLU A 17 -2.90 -6.07 -1.49
N CYS A 18 -2.95 -5.27 -0.42
CA CYS A 18 -2.38 -3.92 -0.43
C CYS A 18 -0.86 -3.94 -0.65
N ASP A 19 -0.13 -4.81 0.06
CA ASP A 19 1.32 -4.95 -0.11
C ASP A 19 1.68 -5.36 -1.56
N GLU A 20 0.92 -6.27 -2.17
CA GLU A 20 1.13 -6.68 -3.58
C GLU A 20 0.90 -5.53 -4.59
N ILE A 21 -0.05 -4.64 -4.32
CA ILE A 21 -0.28 -3.44 -5.14
C ILE A 21 0.92 -2.49 -5.04
N ILE A 22 1.39 -2.25 -3.81
CA ILE A 22 2.52 -1.35 -3.55
C ILE A 22 3.80 -1.90 -4.17
N ASP A 23 4.11 -3.18 -3.94
CA ASP A 23 5.33 -3.80 -4.44
C ASP A 23 5.35 -3.84 -5.97
N ARG A 24 4.20 -4.08 -6.63
CA ARG A 24 4.09 -4.00 -8.10
C ARG A 24 4.40 -2.60 -8.61
N HIS A 25 3.86 -1.58 -7.96
CA HIS A 25 4.14 -0.19 -8.32
C HIS A 25 5.61 0.18 -8.10
N VAL A 26 6.23 -0.30 -7.02
CA VAL A 26 7.67 -0.13 -6.80
C VAL A 26 8.48 -0.76 -7.92
N GLU A 27 8.14 -1.97 -8.37
CA GLU A 27 8.81 -2.63 -9.50
C GLU A 27 8.61 -1.90 -10.84
N GLU A 28 7.48 -1.20 -11.02
CA GLU A 28 7.28 -0.30 -12.16
C GLU A 28 8.21 0.92 -12.06
N LEU A 29 8.25 1.58 -10.90
CA LEU A 29 9.14 2.73 -10.66
C LEU A 29 10.61 2.36 -10.83
N ARG A 30 11.04 1.15 -10.48
CA ARG A 30 12.43 0.69 -10.68
C ARG A 30 12.88 0.69 -12.14
N LYS A 31 11.94 0.57 -13.10
CA LYS A 31 12.25 0.66 -14.54
C LYS A 31 12.55 2.10 -14.97
N GLU A 32 12.01 3.07 -14.25
CA GLU A 32 12.23 4.50 -14.50
C GLU A 32 13.41 5.04 -13.67
N PHE A 33 13.62 4.47 -12.49
CA PHE A 33 14.61 4.91 -11.50
C PHE A 33 15.63 3.82 -11.18
N GLU A 34 16.41 3.38 -12.17
CA GLU A 34 17.32 2.23 -12.07
C GLU A 34 18.34 2.30 -10.91
N ASN A 35 18.71 3.50 -10.48
CA ASN A 35 19.70 3.72 -9.40
C ASN A 35 19.10 3.87 -8.01
N ILE A 36 17.76 3.84 -7.88
CA ILE A 36 17.09 4.02 -6.59
C ILE A 36 16.72 2.63 -6.03
N PRO A 37 17.17 2.29 -4.81
CA PRO A 37 16.77 1.05 -4.16
C PRO A 37 15.25 0.95 -3.95
N ALA A 38 14.68 -0.23 -4.16
CA ALA A 38 13.25 -0.52 -3.95
C ALA A 38 12.71 -0.04 -2.57
N PRO A 39 13.45 -0.21 -1.45
CA PRO A 39 12.99 0.29 -0.15
C PRO A 39 12.82 1.83 -0.12
N ASN A 40 13.66 2.57 -0.85
CA ASN A 40 13.56 4.03 -0.90
C ASN A 40 12.36 4.47 -1.75
N LEU A 41 12.06 3.75 -2.83
CA LEU A 41 10.85 3.98 -3.63
C LEU A 41 9.59 3.68 -2.81
N ARG A 42 9.61 2.59 -2.03
CA ARG A 42 8.53 2.27 -1.09
C ARG A 42 8.36 3.37 -0.05
N GLN A 43 9.44 3.87 0.54
CA GLN A 43 9.43 4.96 1.51
C GLN A 43 8.79 6.24 0.95
N ASP A 44 9.02 6.60 -0.31
CA ASP A 44 8.38 7.76 -0.93
C ASP A 44 6.84 7.63 -0.96
N ILE A 45 6.33 6.43 -1.21
CA ILE A 45 4.89 6.13 -1.14
C ILE A 45 4.37 6.33 0.30
N GLU A 46 5.13 5.88 1.31
CA GLU A 46 4.77 6.07 2.73
C GLU A 46 4.75 7.55 3.15
N LEU A 47 5.59 8.38 2.54
CA LEU A 47 5.60 9.83 2.80
C LEU A 47 4.39 10.54 2.19
N ARG A 48 3.86 10.04 1.06
CA ARG A 48 2.70 10.62 0.38
C ARG A 48 1.36 10.12 0.93
N ALA A 49 1.34 8.92 1.51
CA ALA A 49 0.15 8.31 2.07
C ALA A 49 0.45 7.73 3.47
N ARG A 50 -0.31 8.18 4.48
CA ARG A 50 -0.13 7.79 5.89
C ARG A 50 0.08 6.27 6.05
N GLY A 51 0.89 5.87 7.03
CA GLY A 51 1.56 4.56 7.12
C GLY A 51 0.74 3.26 7.15
N CYS A 52 -0.58 3.25 6.88
CA CYS A 52 -1.29 1.97 6.68
C CYS A 52 -1.12 1.50 5.22
N PRO A 53 -0.84 0.20 4.98
CA PRO A 53 -0.77 -0.36 3.61
C PRO A 53 -2.04 -0.10 2.80
N CYS A 54 -3.20 -0.04 3.47
CA CYS A 54 -4.46 0.36 2.86
C CYS A 54 -4.41 1.75 2.19
N ALA A 55 -3.88 2.75 2.90
CA ALA A 55 -3.82 4.12 2.42
C ALA A 55 -2.77 4.26 1.32
N GLN A 56 -1.64 3.57 1.46
CA GLN A 56 -0.59 3.51 0.45
C GLN A 56 -1.09 2.87 -0.85
N ALA A 57 -1.79 1.73 -0.77
CA ALA A 57 -2.40 1.09 -1.93
C ALA A 57 -3.45 2.00 -2.60
N MET A 58 -4.32 2.67 -1.83
CA MET A 58 -5.28 3.63 -2.38
C MET A 58 -4.60 4.82 -3.05
N HIS A 59 -3.46 5.28 -2.53
CA HIS A 59 -2.65 6.31 -3.18
C HIS A 59 -2.04 5.84 -4.50
N VAL A 60 -1.43 4.67 -4.51
CA VAL A 60 -0.89 4.02 -5.72
C VAL A 60 -1.98 3.83 -6.79
N MET A 61 -3.20 3.50 -6.38
CA MET A 61 -4.34 3.35 -7.28
C MET A 61 -4.97 4.69 -7.72
N GLY A 62 -4.50 5.84 -7.24
CA GLY A 62 -5.09 7.16 -7.54
C GLY A 62 -6.45 7.40 -6.87
N LYS A 63 -6.75 6.67 -5.80
CA LYS A 63 -8.05 6.63 -5.10
C LYS A 63 -8.03 7.26 -3.72
N THR A 64 -7.00 8.06 -3.39
CA THR A 64 -6.86 8.68 -2.06
C THR A 64 -8.11 9.45 -1.60
N ALA A 65 -8.83 10.11 -2.52
CA ALA A 65 -10.07 10.83 -2.22
C ALA A 65 -11.21 9.92 -1.71
N GLU A 66 -11.25 8.66 -2.16
CA GLU A 66 -12.26 7.67 -1.72
C GLU A 66 -12.02 7.24 -0.26
N LEU A 67 -10.77 7.37 0.24
CA LEU A 67 -10.39 6.97 1.59
C LEU A 67 -10.70 8.03 2.66
N TYR A 68 -10.51 9.31 2.33
CA TYR A 68 -10.69 10.41 3.28
C TYR A 68 -12.00 11.18 3.08
N GLY A 69 -12.78 10.82 2.05
CA GLY A 69 -13.91 11.60 1.57
C GLY A 69 -13.44 12.74 0.68
N ALA A 70 -14.28 13.15 -0.27
CA ALA A 70 -14.06 14.42 -0.98
C ALA A 70 -14.17 15.56 0.03
N GLU A 71 -13.14 16.39 0.14
CA GLU A 71 -13.19 17.65 0.89
C GLU A 71 -14.24 18.61 0.31
#